data_AF-A0A0K0DP28-F1
#
_entry.id   AF-A0A0K0DP28-F1
#
_cell.length_a   1.000
_cell.length_b   1.000
_cell.length_c   1.000
_cell.angle_alpha   90.00
_cell.angle_beta   90.00
_cell.angle_gamma   90.00
#
_symmetry.space_group_name_H-M   'P 1'
#
loop_
_entity.id
_entity.type
_entity.pdbx_description
1 polymer ?
#
loop_
_entity_poly.entity_id
_entity_poly.type
_entity_poly.pdbx_seq_one_letter_code
_entity_poly.pdbx_strand_id
1 'polypeptide(L)'
;MYDFRVKFITAIAFVKNGKFAVVGTYNGRCFFYSTDQLKYHTVVDVRSSRGKNSRGHKVTGLAVHGDKLLVTSNDSRIRMYDVRDKALTCKFRGAQNEHSP
;
A
#
# COMPACT_ATOMS: atom_id res chain seq x y z
N MET A 1 13.68 -12.77 -16.65
CA MET A 1 14.01 -13.32 -15.32
C MET A 1 12.94 -12.86 -14.34
N TYR A 2 12.01 -13.74 -13.96
CA TYR A 2 10.95 -13.42 -12.99
C TYR A 2 11.61 -13.31 -11.61
N ASP A 3 11.64 -12.11 -11.02
CA ASP A 3 12.13 -11.92 -9.66
C ASP A 3 11.21 -12.70 -8.70
N PHE A 4 11.72 -13.84 -8.22
CA PHE A 4 11.06 -14.74 -7.27
C PHE A 4 11.24 -14.25 -5.82
N ARG A 5 11.46 -12.94 -5.60
CA ARG A 5 11.32 -12.35 -4.27
C ARG A 5 9.90 -12.61 -3.76
N VAL A 6 9.81 -13.47 -2.75
CA VAL A 6 8.60 -13.73 -1.99
C VAL A 6 7.94 -12.40 -1.65
N LYS A 7 6.78 -12.14 -2.25
CA LYS A 7 5.96 -10.94 -1.97
C LYS A 7 5.19 -11.22 -0.68
N PHE A 8 5.87 -11.14 0.46
CA PHE A 8 5.22 -11.33 1.75
C PHE A 8 4.06 -10.34 1.87
N ILE A 9 2.87 -10.90 2.12
CA ILE A 9 1.68 -10.14 2.46
C ILE A 9 1.84 -9.71 3.91
N THR A 10 1.68 -8.42 4.17
CA THR A 10 1.92 -7.83 5.49
C THR A 10 0.70 -7.11 6.05
N ALA A 11 -0.26 -6.74 5.22
CA ALA A 11 -1.49 -6.11 5.65
C ALA A 11 -2.62 -6.38 4.65
N ILE A 12 -3.87 -6.36 5.14
CA ILE A 12 -5.07 -6.49 4.30
C ILE A 12 -6.16 -5.53 4.80
N ALA A 13 -6.97 -5.00 3.87
CA ALA A 13 -8.17 -4.23 4.20
C ALA A 13 -9.22 -4.34 3.09
N PHE A 14 -10.50 -4.21 3.42
CA PHE A 14 -11.58 -4.13 2.43
C PHE A 14 -11.96 -2.67 2.17
N VAL A 15 -12.19 -2.31 0.91
CA VAL A 15 -12.63 -0.96 0.48
C VAL A 15 -13.90 -1.03 -0.36
N LYS A 16 -14.55 0.11 -0.54
CA LYS A 16 -15.80 0.23 -1.35
C LYS A 16 -16.85 -0.79 -0.91
N ASN A 17 -17.14 -0.83 0.40
CA ASN A 17 -18.12 -1.74 1.01
C ASN A 17 -17.85 -3.21 0.67
N GLY A 18 -16.58 -3.62 0.68
CA GLY A 18 -16.19 -5.01 0.41
C GLY A 18 -16.10 -5.37 -1.06
N LYS A 19 -16.29 -4.44 -2.01
CA LYS A 19 -16.08 -4.71 -3.44
C LYS A 19 -14.64 -5.09 -3.77
N PHE A 20 -13.67 -4.55 -3.03
CA PHE A 20 -12.26 -4.86 -3.24
C PHE A 20 -11.55 -5.23 -1.94
N ALA A 21 -10.68 -6.24 -2.02
CA ALA A 21 -9.66 -6.54 -1.03
C ALA A 21 -8.35 -5.85 -1.44
N VAL A 22 -7.74 -5.11 -0.52
CA VAL A 22 -6.46 -4.44 -0.70
C VAL A 22 -5.40 -5.21 0.09
N VAL A 23 -4.34 -5.62 -0.60
CA VAL A 23 -3.26 -6.45 -0.06
C VAL A 23 -1.96 -5.65 -0.07
N GLY A 24 -1.44 -5.31 1.10
CA GLY A 24 -0.15 -4.65 1.29
C GLY A 24 0.99 -5.65 1.36
N THR A 25 2.13 -5.31 0.74
CA THR A 25 3.31 -6.20 0.67
C THR A 25 4.56 -5.61 1.30
N TYR A 26 5.51 -6.50 1.59
CA TYR A 26 6.84 -6.16 2.12
C TYR A 26 7.66 -5.24 1.20
N ASN A 27 7.42 -5.25 -0.11
CA ASN A 27 8.15 -4.40 -1.07
C ASN A 27 7.43 -3.09 -1.43
N GLY A 28 6.44 -2.67 -0.64
CA GLY A 28 5.79 -1.37 -0.84
C GLY A 28 4.84 -1.36 -2.02
N ARG A 29 3.98 -2.37 -2.12
CA ARG A 29 2.88 -2.40 -3.08
C ARG A 29 1.57 -2.69 -2.37
N CYS A 30 0.50 -2.10 -2.89
CA CYS A 30 -0.87 -2.40 -2.51
C CYS A 30 -1.62 -2.95 -3.73
N PHE A 31 -1.90 -4.25 -3.72
CA PHE A 31 -2.67 -4.91 -4.77
C PHE A 31 -4.16 -4.81 -4.44
N PHE A 32 -4.97 -4.50 -5.44
CA PHE A 32 -6.42 -4.49 -5.34
C PHE A 32 -6.95 -5.71 -6.08
N TYR A 33 -7.74 -6.50 -5.39
CA TYR A 33 -8.46 -7.63 -5.95
C TYR A 33 -9.96 -7.37 -5.82
N SER A 34 -10.71 -7.66 -6.86
CA SER A 34 -12.16 -7.82 -6.74
C SER A 34 -12.44 -8.96 -5.77
N THR A 35 -13.38 -8.80 -4.86
CA THR A 35 -13.79 -9.88 -3.95
C THR A 35 -14.59 -10.96 -4.66
N ASP A 36 -15.18 -10.66 -5.83
CA ASP A 36 -15.64 -11.68 -6.76
C ASP A 36 -14.42 -12.44 -7.32
N GLN A 37 -14.26 -13.68 -6.84
CA GLN A 37 -13.24 -14.64 -7.29
C GLN A 37 -11.79 -14.18 -7.13
N LEU A 38 -11.52 -13.21 -6.25
CA LEU A 38 -10.18 -12.67 -6.00
C LEU A 38 -9.47 -12.21 -7.29
N LYS A 39 -10.23 -11.66 -8.24
CA LYS A 39 -9.69 -11.23 -9.54
C LYS A 39 -8.80 -10.01 -9.39
N TYR A 40 -7.60 -10.03 -9.97
CA TYR A 40 -6.71 -8.87 -9.96
C TYR A 40 -7.39 -7.67 -10.63
N HIS A 41 -7.37 -6.52 -9.95
CA HIS A 41 -7.91 -5.26 -10.46
C HIS A 41 -6.80 -4.27 -10.79
N THR A 42 -5.92 -3.95 -9.83
CA THR A 42 -4.79 -3.03 -10.06
C THR A 42 -3.75 -3.11 -8.94
N VAL A 43 -2.66 -2.34 -9.06
CA VAL A 43 -1.64 -2.20 -8.03
C VAL A 43 -1.25 -0.73 -7.86
N VAL A 44 -1.01 -0.33 -6.61
CA VAL A 44 -0.43 0.97 -6.25
C VAL A 44 0.96 0.75 -5.69
N ASP A 45 1.96 1.40 -6.29
CA ASP A 45 3.31 1.46 -5.75
C ASP A 45 3.35 2.46 -4.56
N VAL A 46 3.58 1.94 -3.36
CA VAL A 46 3.69 2.70 -2.11
C VAL A 46 5.13 3.15 -1.92
N ARG A 47 5.57 4.06 -2.77
CA ARG A 47 6.94 4.59 -2.77
C ARG A 47 6.96 6.07 -3.12
N SER A 48 8.12 6.70 -2.97
CA SER A 48 8.34 8.01 -3.56
C SER A 48 8.67 7.85 -5.04
N SER A 49 8.28 8.82 -5.89
CA SER A 49 8.66 8.79 -7.30
C SER A 49 10.17 8.99 -7.50
N ARG A 50 10.84 9.70 -6.59
CA ARG A 50 12.27 10.01 -6.62
C ARG A 50 12.89 10.00 -5.21
N GLY A 51 14.22 9.92 -5.14
CA GLY A 51 15.00 10.04 -3.90
C GLY A 51 15.12 8.73 -3.09
N LYS A 52 15.62 8.85 -1.84
CA LYS A 52 15.94 7.74 -0.92
C LYS A 52 14.84 6.68 -0.76
N ASN A 53 13.57 7.07 -0.87
CA ASN A 53 12.41 6.20 -0.60
C ASN A 53 11.73 5.72 -1.89
N SER A 54 12.47 5.63 -3.01
CA SER A 54 11.95 5.28 -4.33
C SER A 54 11.85 3.79 -4.60
N ARG A 55 12.55 2.96 -3.80
CA ARG A 55 12.57 1.50 -3.96
C ARG A 55 11.31 0.79 -3.44
N GLY A 56 10.48 1.49 -2.67
CA GLY A 56 9.37 0.87 -1.94
C GLY A 56 9.84 0.30 -0.60
N HIS A 57 8.90 0.25 0.33
CA HIS A 57 9.14 -0.03 1.75
C HIS A 57 8.01 -0.89 2.28
N LYS A 58 8.29 -1.75 3.26
CA LYS A 58 7.29 -2.65 3.84
C LYS A 58 6.03 -1.88 4.20
N VAL A 59 4.90 -2.27 3.62
CA VAL A 59 3.59 -1.82 4.09
C VAL A 59 3.38 -2.43 5.47
N THR A 60 3.15 -1.61 6.48
CA THR A 60 2.98 -2.05 7.87
C THR A 60 1.52 -2.06 8.31
N GLY A 61 0.64 -1.39 7.57
CA GLY A 61 -0.76 -1.25 7.94
C GLY A 61 -1.58 -0.60 6.84
N LEU A 62 -2.87 -0.95 6.83
CA LEU A 62 -3.89 -0.41 5.94
C LEU A 62 -5.10 -0.01 6.78
N ALA A 63 -5.61 1.20 6.56
CA ALA A 63 -6.83 1.68 7.19
C ALA A 63 -7.71 2.38 6.16
N VAL A 64 -9.03 2.31 6.35
CA VAL A 64 -10.01 2.79 5.37
C VAL A 64 -10.99 3.74 6.04
N HIS A 65 -11.24 4.88 5.41
CA HIS A 65 -12.25 5.84 5.85
C HIS A 65 -12.96 6.43 4.64
N GLY A 66 -14.23 6.07 4.43
CA GLY A 66 -14.97 6.42 3.22
C GLY A 66 -14.22 5.99 1.95
N ASP A 67 -13.91 6.97 1.10
CA ASP A 67 -13.16 6.77 -0.15
C ASP A 67 -11.65 6.95 -0.02
N LYS A 68 -11.12 6.91 1.21
CA LYS A 68 -9.68 7.05 1.48
C LYS A 68 -9.08 5.76 2.01
N LEU A 69 -7.96 5.37 1.42
CA LEU A 69 -7.10 4.31 1.89
C LEU A 69 -5.83 4.94 2.48
N LEU A 70 -5.62 4.75 3.77
CA LEU A 70 -4.37 5.10 4.45
C LEU A 70 -3.44 3.89 4.40
N VAL A 71 -2.20 4.14 4.01
CA VAL A 71 -1.13 3.14 3.92
C VAL A 71 0.03 3.61 4.75
N THR A 72 0.40 2.83 5.77
CA THR A 72 1.61 3.06 6.57
C THR A 72 2.74 2.20 6.02
N SER A 73 3.95 2.76 5.98
CA SER A 73 5.14 2.04 5.51
C SER A 73 6.35 2.34 6.38
N ASN A 74 7.31 1.40 6.41
CA ASN A 74 8.53 1.52 7.23
C ASN A 74 9.56 2.55 6.70
N ASP A 75 9.15 3.46 5.81
CA ASP A 75 9.89 4.68 5.46
C ASP A 75 9.47 5.90 6.29
N SER A 76 8.82 5.65 7.43
CA SER A 76 8.32 6.67 8.36
C SER A 76 7.29 7.61 7.73
N ARG A 77 6.40 7.05 6.90
CA ARG A 77 5.35 7.81 6.23
C ARG A 77 4.00 7.12 6.31
N ILE A 78 2.98 7.96 6.27
CA ILE A 78 1.61 7.57 5.98
C ILE A 78 1.24 8.21 4.64
N ARG A 79 0.66 7.43 3.73
CA ARG A 79 0.19 7.87 2.43
C ARG A 79 -1.31 7.65 2.35
N MET A 80 -2.05 8.67 1.94
CA MET A 80 -3.49 8.58 1.75
C MET A 80 -3.82 8.57 0.26
N TYR A 81 -4.43 7.50 -0.21
CA TYR A 81 -4.88 7.34 -1.59
C TYR A 81 -6.39 7.47 -1.69
N ASP A 82 -6.88 8.08 -2.75
CA ASP A 82 -8.31 7.99 -3.09
C ASP A 82 -8.58 6.63 -3.75
N VAL A 83 -9.55 5.87 -3.24
CA VAL A 83 -9.81 4.53 -3.77
C VAL A 83 -10.49 4.54 -5.14
N ARG A 84 -10.97 5.68 -5.64
CA ARG A 84 -11.62 5.77 -6.96
C ARG A 84 -10.59 5.76 -8.07
N ASP A 85 -9.68 6.72 -8.05
CA ASP A 85 -8.65 6.93 -9.08
C ASP A 85 -7.24 6.47 -8.65
N LYS A 86 -7.06 6.05 -7.39
CA LYS A 86 -5.77 5.66 -6.79
C LYS A 86 -4.77 6.82 -6.72
N ALA A 87 -5.22 8.07 -6.82
CA ALA A 87 -4.37 9.24 -6.69
C ALA A 87 -3.86 9.37 -5.25
N LEU A 88 -2.58 9.69 -5.10
CA LEU A 88 -2.00 10.06 -3.81
C LEU A 88 -2.51 11.45 -3.43
N THR A 89 -3.39 11.51 -2.44
CA THR A 89 -4.02 12.77 -1.99
C THR A 89 -3.22 13.50 -0.93
N CYS A 90 -2.56 12.76 -0.02
CA CYS A 90 -1.77 13.35 1.05
C CYS A 90 -0.63 12.43 1.49
N LYS A 91 0.41 13.04 2.06
CA LYS A 91 1.58 12.36 2.61
C LYS A 91 1.93 12.97 3.95
N PHE A 92 1.81 12.19 5.01
CA PHE A 92 2.21 12.56 6.35
C PHE A 92 3.62 12.04 6.60
N ARG A 93 4.52 12.92 7.07
CA ARG A 93 5.89 12.55 7.43
C ARG A 93 5.97 12.44 8.95
N GLY A 94 6.33 11.26 9.44
CA GLY A 94 6.60 11.05 10.86
C GLY A 94 8.08 11.25 11.19
N ALA A 95 8.42 11.08 12.47
CA ALA A 95 9.80 10.97 12.92
C ALA A 95 10.50 9.80 12.20
N GLN A 96 11.77 9.99 11.84
CA GLN A 96 12.55 8.95 11.16
C GLN A 96 12.76 7.76 12.10
N ASN A 97 12.36 6.58 11.63
CA ASN A 97 12.74 5.32 12.20
C ASN A 97 13.86 4.71 11.35
N GLU A 98 15.04 4.52 11.93
CA GLU A 98 16.19 3.90 11.26
C GLU A 98 16.07 2.38 11.19
N HIS A 99 15.28 1.77 12.09
CA HIS A 99 15.15 0.32 12.20
C HIS A 99 13.71 -0.13 12.54
N SER A 100 13.20 -1.09 11.77
CA SER A 100 11.96 -1.79 12.09
C SER A 100 12.21 -3.29 12.01
N PRO A 101 11.81 -4.12 13.00
CA PRO A 101 11.79 -5.57 12.85
C PRO A 101 10.88 -5.99 11.69
#